data_AF-A8A9E5-F1
#
_entry.id   AF-A8A9E5-F1
#
_cell.length_a   1.000
_cell.length_b   1.000
_cell.length_c   1.000
_cell.angle_alpha   90.00
_cell.angle_beta   90.00
_cell.angle_gamma   90.00
#
_symmetry.space_group_name_H-M   'P 1'
#
loop_
_entity.id
_entity.type
_entity.pdbx_description
1 polymer ?
#
loop_
_entity_poly.entity_id
_entity_poly.type
_entity_poly.pdbx_seq_one_letter_code
_entity_poly.pdbx_strand_id
1 'polypeptide(L)'
;MVVDVLRILMEDAGCERFDVNCINNILELVSENKYPKLDEEEKAALDQSLAEQISKQRLKSQELAEKAERVGLNKTADALRGMGGEEEEEAKPFVEETLEKAPPSPPPPPEPEAPPGTPEQGPLGTVAEAPKAPIREVKVVTKTSKAPIVLSIISLALSALALGTLVGLVQGIPINLKLKDVELLKNESSTIMNRLDELERAFEAQIKGLRNQLTQIMKEYKSLNENLNKLKDQFNTKIIALNIELNKTKTDLMKTKGEMASLSSAVIEMQRTLDQLKTSLEALNQTFAKRASELELKLTSFVPKVETLEKSLNELYKEVKDLEVAQATFATKEDLKILISNVTNLALELGTAREELNAVKKELESLKKVSSYLEELRAKLSEIKKVEEEIANLKSGYARLNATLAQVISNQTSISKELTEIKNNIEKLRLESLKTREILNTTVSRLNSLEDKFEAFKSNLTLIMVELLNRPEILEALYNNLIEKYKIDKMVAERLLSNYSVLVMLIRNVVAEELAKAAAPGGYVKLG
;
A
#
# COMPACT_ATOMS: atom_id res chain seq x y z
N MET A 1 33.77 42.72 -20.85
CA MET A 1 34.01 42.47 -22.27
C MET A 1 32.70 42.32 -23.04
N VAL A 2 31.89 41.26 -22.87
CA VAL A 2 30.61 41.11 -23.61
C VAL A 2 29.60 42.26 -23.37
N VAL A 3 29.52 42.79 -22.15
CA VAL A 3 28.63 43.92 -21.80
C VAL A 3 29.12 45.27 -22.37
N ASP A 4 30.40 45.36 -22.77
CA ASP A 4 30.97 46.63 -23.21
C ASP A 4 30.63 46.96 -24.67
N VAL A 5 30.47 45.95 -25.53
CA VAL A 5 30.22 46.14 -26.97
C VAL A 5 28.86 46.80 -27.24
N LEU A 6 27.79 46.32 -26.61
CA LEU A 6 26.45 46.89 -26.78
C LEU A 6 26.39 48.35 -26.27
N ARG A 7 27.07 48.64 -25.16
CA ARG A 7 27.10 49.99 -24.59
C ARG A 7 27.81 50.99 -25.50
N ILE A 8 28.97 50.62 -26.05
CA ILE A 8 29.71 51.48 -26.99
C ILE A 8 28.88 51.71 -28.26
N LEU A 9 28.25 50.66 -28.80
CA LEU A 9 27.39 50.79 -29.98
C LEU A 9 26.13 51.64 -29.70
N MET A 10 25.58 51.61 -28.49
CA MET A 10 24.50 52.51 -28.10
C MET A 10 24.95 53.98 -28.04
N GLU A 11 26.15 54.25 -27.50
CA GLU A 11 26.72 55.60 -27.48
C GLU A 11 27.00 56.11 -28.91
N ASP A 12 27.61 55.30 -29.76
CA ASP A 12 27.90 55.65 -31.16
C ASP A 12 26.63 55.77 -32.02
N ALA A 13 25.58 55.00 -31.71
CA ALA A 13 24.26 55.11 -32.33
C ALA A 13 23.44 56.32 -31.83
N GLY A 14 23.96 57.07 -30.86
CA GLY A 14 23.27 58.21 -30.25
C GLY A 14 22.04 57.80 -29.45
N CYS A 15 22.02 56.59 -28.89
CA CYS A 15 20.89 56.06 -28.13
C CYS A 15 20.90 56.53 -26.68
N GLU A 16 19.93 57.36 -26.29
CA GLU A 16 19.69 57.65 -24.86
C GLU A 16 18.86 56.55 -24.17
N ARG A 17 18.08 55.78 -24.94
CA ARG A 17 17.21 54.69 -24.47
C ARG A 17 17.24 53.53 -25.45
N PHE A 18 17.04 52.32 -24.92
CA PHE A 18 16.96 51.10 -25.74
C PHE A 18 15.53 50.93 -26.27
N ASP A 19 15.27 51.50 -27.46
CA ASP A 19 13.99 51.40 -28.17
C ASP A 19 14.19 50.93 -29.63
N VAL A 20 13.10 50.89 -30.40
CA VAL A 20 13.08 50.44 -31.80
C VAL A 20 14.02 51.27 -32.68
N ASN A 21 14.11 52.58 -32.43
CA ASN A 21 14.99 53.48 -33.19
C ASN A 21 16.46 53.21 -32.86
N CYS A 22 16.75 52.96 -31.58
CA CYS A 22 18.09 52.58 -31.16
C CYS A 22 18.56 51.27 -31.82
N ILE A 23 17.69 50.25 -31.86
CA ILE A 23 18.00 48.99 -32.52
C ILE A 23 18.27 49.21 -34.01
N ASN A 24 17.45 50.03 -34.69
CA ASN A 24 17.67 50.34 -36.10
C ASN A 24 19.04 51.01 -36.34
N ASN A 25 19.40 52.00 -35.53
CA ASN A 25 20.67 52.71 -35.66
C ASN A 25 21.87 51.79 -35.41
N ILE A 26 21.78 50.89 -34.43
CA ILE A 26 22.81 49.87 -34.18
C ILE A 26 22.95 48.93 -35.38
N LEU A 27 21.83 48.44 -35.93
CA LEU A 27 21.86 47.58 -37.11
C LEU A 27 22.44 48.30 -38.34
N GLU A 28 22.18 49.60 -38.50
CA GLU A 28 22.77 50.41 -39.56
C GLU A 28 24.30 50.54 -39.40
N LEU A 29 24.78 50.86 -38.19
CA LEU A 29 26.22 50.93 -37.89
C LEU A 29 26.96 49.61 -38.18
N VAL A 30 26.34 48.48 -37.84
CA VAL A 30 26.88 47.14 -38.13
C VAL A 30 26.83 46.85 -39.64
N SER A 31 25.74 47.21 -40.33
CA SER A 31 25.58 46.94 -41.76
C SER A 31 26.53 47.75 -42.66
N GLU A 32 26.85 48.99 -42.26
CA GLU A 32 27.71 49.89 -43.03
C GLU A 32 29.21 49.66 -42.78
N ASN A 33 29.58 48.67 -41.95
CA ASN A 33 30.96 48.46 -41.48
C ASN A 33 31.60 49.73 -40.89
N LYS A 34 30.78 50.62 -40.29
CA LYS A 34 31.26 51.87 -39.68
C LYS A 34 31.91 51.64 -38.31
N TYR A 35 31.62 50.50 -37.70
CA TYR A 35 32.38 50.01 -36.55
C TYR A 35 33.57 49.18 -37.06
N PRO A 36 34.78 49.29 -36.44
CA PRO A 36 35.91 48.39 -36.76
C PRO A 36 35.39 46.96 -36.81
N LYS A 37 35.76 46.19 -37.85
CA LYS A 37 35.21 44.85 -38.11
C LYS A 37 35.12 44.05 -36.82
N LEU A 38 33.90 43.93 -36.28
CA LEU A 38 33.60 43.05 -35.16
C LEU A 38 34.08 41.67 -35.59
N ASP A 39 34.96 41.07 -34.81
CA ASP A 39 35.28 39.67 -35.04
C ASP A 39 34.04 38.79 -34.75
N GLU A 40 34.09 37.52 -35.15
CA GLU A 40 32.94 36.62 -35.00
C GLU A 40 32.52 36.44 -33.52
N GLU A 41 33.45 36.61 -32.57
CA GLU A 41 33.17 36.49 -31.13
C GLU A 41 32.45 37.73 -30.60
N GLU A 42 32.92 38.93 -30.97
CA GLU A 42 32.27 40.21 -30.66
C GLU A 42 30.89 40.33 -31.31
N LYS A 43 30.74 39.81 -32.53
CA LYS A 43 29.46 39.77 -33.25
C LYS A 43 28.47 38.84 -32.57
N ALA A 44 28.89 37.64 -32.14
CA ALA A 44 28.05 36.72 -31.39
C ALA A 44 27.65 37.29 -30.01
N ALA A 45 28.57 37.99 -29.35
CA ALA A 45 28.34 38.70 -28.08
C ALA A 45 27.31 39.83 -28.23
N LEU A 46 27.38 40.60 -29.32
CA LEU A 46 26.40 41.62 -29.68
C LEU A 46 25.02 41.00 -29.95
N ASP A 47 24.96 39.91 -30.73
CA ASP A 47 23.71 39.21 -31.08
C ASP A 47 22.97 38.73 -29.83
N GLN A 48 23.69 38.10 -28.89
CA GLN A 48 23.13 37.66 -27.62
C GLN A 48 22.61 38.85 -26.78
N SER A 49 23.41 39.92 -26.67
CA SER A 49 23.09 41.07 -25.82
C SER A 49 21.88 41.85 -26.34
N LEU A 50 21.77 42.02 -27.67
CA LEU A 50 20.61 42.64 -28.30
C LEU A 50 19.35 41.79 -28.13
N ALA A 51 19.44 40.47 -28.37
CA ALA A 51 18.31 39.56 -28.19
C ALA A 51 17.75 39.62 -26.76
N GLU A 52 18.61 39.60 -25.74
CA GLU A 52 18.19 39.71 -24.33
C GLU A 52 17.48 41.04 -24.02
N GLN A 53 18.00 42.16 -24.50
CA GLN A 53 17.38 43.47 -24.25
C GLN A 53 16.04 43.62 -24.99
N ILE A 54 15.95 43.07 -26.21
CA ILE A 54 14.72 43.06 -27.00
C ILE A 54 13.64 42.23 -26.31
N SER A 55 14.00 41.04 -25.79
CA SER A 55 13.08 40.21 -25.01
C SER A 55 12.65 40.90 -23.72
N LYS A 56 13.59 41.52 -22.98
CA LYS A 56 13.29 42.28 -21.74
C LYS A 56 12.32 43.44 -21.98
N GLN A 57 12.49 44.16 -23.09
CA GLN A 57 11.62 45.29 -23.46
C GLN A 57 10.39 44.87 -24.28
N ARG A 58 10.24 43.58 -24.59
CA ARG A 58 9.17 43.00 -25.42
C ARG A 58 9.02 43.72 -26.78
N LEU A 59 10.14 44.14 -27.37
CA LEU A 59 10.15 44.86 -28.64
C LEU A 59 9.94 43.86 -29.78
N LYS A 60 9.00 44.17 -30.68
CA LYS A 60 8.71 43.35 -31.87
C LYS A 60 8.70 44.22 -33.11
N SER A 61 9.47 43.82 -34.11
CA SER A 61 9.50 44.50 -35.41
C SER A 61 10.02 43.54 -36.49
N GLN A 62 9.15 43.20 -37.45
CA GLN A 62 9.51 42.30 -38.54
C GLN A 62 10.56 42.90 -39.48
N GLU A 63 10.48 44.21 -39.73
CA GLU A 63 11.46 44.93 -40.55
C GLU A 63 12.86 44.90 -39.92
N LEU A 64 12.95 45.10 -38.60
CA LEU A 64 14.23 45.03 -37.89
C LEU A 64 14.75 43.59 -37.81
N ALA A 65 13.86 42.59 -37.72
CA ALA A 65 14.28 41.20 -37.75
C ALA A 65 14.96 40.84 -39.08
N GLU A 66 14.42 41.31 -40.21
CA GLU A 66 15.03 41.12 -41.53
C GLU A 66 16.35 41.89 -41.69
N LYS A 67 16.48 43.08 -41.08
CA LYS A 67 17.77 43.79 -41.02
C LYS A 67 18.80 43.03 -40.18
N ALA A 68 18.41 42.53 -39.00
CA ALA A 68 19.27 41.76 -38.11
C ALA A 68 19.78 40.46 -38.77
N GLU A 69 18.91 39.73 -39.45
CA GLU A 69 19.28 38.52 -40.20
C GLU A 69 20.29 38.83 -41.32
N ARG A 70 20.10 39.94 -42.06
CA ARG A 70 21.03 40.37 -43.13
C ARG A 70 22.44 40.70 -42.62
N VAL A 71 22.56 41.21 -41.39
CA VAL A 71 23.87 41.47 -40.77
C VAL A 71 24.41 40.25 -40.01
N GLY A 72 23.68 39.13 -39.99
CA GLY A 72 24.10 37.88 -39.34
C GLY A 72 23.92 37.89 -37.81
N LEU A 73 22.93 38.62 -37.29
CA LEU A 73 22.51 38.65 -35.89
C LEU A 73 21.19 37.86 -35.74
N ASN A 74 21.30 36.54 -35.77
CA ASN A 74 20.14 35.65 -35.90
C ASN A 74 19.30 35.60 -34.61
N LYS A 75 19.92 35.62 -33.43
CA LYS A 75 19.18 35.60 -32.14
C LYS A 75 18.39 36.88 -31.95
N THR A 76 18.97 38.01 -32.36
CA THR A 76 18.32 39.31 -32.38
C THR A 76 17.10 39.29 -33.31
N ALA A 77 17.22 38.68 -34.49
CA ALA A 77 16.12 38.51 -35.43
C ALA A 77 14.98 37.66 -34.84
N ASP A 78 15.30 36.55 -34.17
CA ASP A 78 14.31 35.68 -33.53
C ASP A 78 13.60 36.36 -32.35
N ALA A 79 14.34 37.14 -31.54
CA ALA A 79 13.77 37.95 -30.47
C ALA A 79 12.80 39.01 -31.01
N LEU A 80 13.16 39.70 -32.11
CA LEU A 80 12.30 40.70 -32.76
C LEU A 80 11.05 40.11 -33.43
N ARG A 81 11.10 38.84 -33.86
CA ARG A 81 9.93 38.07 -34.32
C ARG A 81 9.05 37.60 -33.15
N GLY A 82 9.57 37.66 -31.92
CA GLY A 82 8.90 37.15 -30.73
C GLY A 82 8.91 35.62 -30.64
N MET A 83 9.89 34.97 -31.28
CA MET A 83 10.06 33.51 -31.24
C MET A 83 11.00 33.03 -30.12
N GLY A 84 11.70 33.95 -29.45
CA GLY A 84 12.63 33.64 -28.35
C GLY A 84 12.03 33.73 -26.94
N GLY A 85 10.83 33.18 -26.73
CA GLY A 85 10.19 33.13 -25.41
C GLY A 85 10.55 31.84 -24.68
N GLU A 86 11.26 31.98 -23.56
CA GLU A 86 11.54 30.93 -22.57
C GLU A 86 10.24 30.18 -22.17
N GLU A 87 10.32 28.86 -22.11
CA GLU A 87 9.37 27.98 -21.44
C GLU A 87 9.38 28.31 -19.94
N GLU A 88 8.62 29.33 -19.54
CA GLU A 88 8.38 29.65 -18.13
C GLU A 88 7.35 28.65 -17.58
N GLU A 89 7.87 27.74 -16.76
CA GLU A 89 7.16 26.72 -15.97
C GLU A 89 6.28 27.40 -14.90
N GLU A 90 5.08 27.89 -15.29
CA GLU A 90 4.03 28.27 -14.34
C GLU A 90 2.81 27.36 -14.44
N ALA A 91 2.55 26.68 -13.32
CA ALA A 91 1.38 25.88 -13.04
C ALA A 91 0.06 26.69 -13.16
N LYS A 92 -0.95 26.14 -13.85
CA LYS A 92 -2.39 26.39 -13.57
C LYS A 92 -3.30 25.30 -14.17
N PRO A 93 -4.56 25.20 -13.69
CA PRO A 93 -5.32 23.96 -13.59
C PRO A 93 -6.23 23.67 -14.78
N PHE A 94 -6.62 22.39 -14.85
CA PHE A 94 -7.93 21.84 -15.21
C PHE A 94 -8.96 22.82 -15.81
N VAL A 95 -9.38 22.58 -17.07
CA VAL A 95 -10.78 22.41 -17.54
C VAL A 95 -10.77 22.29 -19.09
N GLU A 96 -11.21 21.12 -19.56
CA GLU A 96 -12.21 20.92 -20.63
C GLU A 96 -12.08 21.71 -21.96
N GLU A 97 -11.62 21.04 -23.03
CA GLU A 97 -11.96 21.41 -24.41
C GLU A 97 -12.17 20.18 -25.31
N THR A 98 -13.43 20.07 -25.76
CA THR A 98 -13.88 19.89 -27.15
C THR A 98 -13.12 18.98 -28.11
N LEU A 99 -13.81 17.90 -28.47
CA LEU A 99 -14.03 17.38 -29.83
C LEU A 99 -13.44 18.20 -30.99
N GLU A 100 -12.38 17.69 -31.61
CA GLU A 100 -12.10 17.93 -33.03
C GLU A 100 -11.57 16.67 -33.73
N LYS A 101 -12.00 16.51 -34.99
CA LYS A 101 -11.98 15.30 -35.81
C LYS A 101 -10.57 14.84 -36.18
N ALA A 102 -10.29 13.56 -35.96
CA ALA A 102 -9.16 12.85 -36.54
C ALA A 102 -9.42 12.45 -38.01
N PRO A 103 -8.42 12.51 -38.92
CA PRO A 103 -8.50 11.94 -40.26
C PRO A 103 -8.40 10.40 -40.24
N PRO A 104 -8.90 9.71 -41.29
CA PRO A 104 -9.08 8.26 -41.26
C PRO A 104 -7.74 7.49 -41.34
N SER A 105 -7.61 6.48 -40.47
CA SER A 105 -6.49 5.54 -40.42
C SER A 105 -6.39 4.68 -41.69
N PRO A 106 -5.18 4.34 -42.16
CA PRO A 106 -4.98 3.35 -43.23
C PRO A 106 -5.31 1.92 -42.76
N PRO A 107 -5.68 1.01 -43.69
CA PRO A 107 -6.17 -0.33 -43.37
C PRO A 107 -5.09 -1.20 -42.72
N PRO A 108 -5.47 -2.13 -41.82
CA PRO A 108 -4.52 -2.99 -41.13
C PRO A 108 -3.90 -4.04 -42.09
N PRO A 109 -2.62 -4.40 -41.89
CA PRO A 109 -1.97 -5.49 -42.63
C PRO A 109 -2.55 -6.86 -42.23
N PRO A 110 -2.45 -7.87 -43.11
CA PRO A 110 -3.06 -9.18 -42.92
C PRO A 110 -2.46 -9.93 -41.73
N GLU A 111 -3.37 -10.59 -41.01
CA GLU A 111 -3.20 -11.39 -39.81
C GLU A 111 -2.19 -12.53 -40.02
N PRO A 112 -1.12 -12.64 -39.22
CA PRO A 112 -0.19 -13.76 -39.30
C PRO A 112 -0.81 -15.03 -38.68
N GLU A 113 -0.69 -16.13 -39.42
CA GLU A 113 -1.15 -17.47 -39.06
C GLU A 113 -0.66 -17.93 -37.68
N ALA A 114 -1.59 -18.51 -36.90
CA ALA A 114 -1.37 -18.95 -35.54
C ALA A 114 -0.38 -20.14 -35.44
N PRO A 115 0.56 -20.13 -34.48
CA PRO A 115 1.31 -21.32 -34.11
C PRO A 115 0.47 -22.26 -33.22
N PRO A 116 0.71 -23.58 -33.26
CA PRO A 116 -0.12 -24.56 -32.57
C PRO A 116 0.31 -24.73 -31.09
N GLY A 117 -0.69 -24.80 -30.21
CA GLY A 117 -0.63 -25.60 -28.98
C GLY A 117 -0.10 -24.90 -27.73
N THR A 118 -1.03 -24.45 -26.88
CA THR A 118 -0.83 -24.40 -25.42
C THR A 118 -2.20 -24.67 -24.75
N PRO A 119 -2.24 -25.37 -23.60
CA PRO A 119 -3.46 -26.01 -23.11
C PRO A 119 -4.45 -25.02 -22.52
N GLU A 120 -5.74 -25.32 -22.70
CA GLU A 120 -6.89 -24.66 -22.09
C GLU A 120 -6.66 -24.31 -20.61
N GLN A 121 -6.56 -23.03 -20.30
CA GLN A 121 -6.91 -22.52 -18.98
C GLN A 121 -8.38 -22.14 -19.02
N GLY A 122 -9.19 -22.88 -18.26
CA GLY A 122 -10.63 -22.66 -18.11
C GLY A 122 -10.97 -21.28 -17.57
N PRO A 123 -12.24 -20.85 -17.72
CA PRO A 123 -12.66 -19.49 -17.42
C PRO A 123 -12.49 -19.17 -15.94
N LEU A 124 -11.84 -18.03 -15.68
CA LEU A 124 -11.82 -17.33 -14.40
C LEU A 124 -13.24 -17.23 -13.85
N GLY A 125 -13.52 -18.02 -12.82
CA GLY A 125 -14.73 -17.92 -12.03
C GLY A 125 -14.87 -16.52 -11.48
N THR A 126 -16.03 -15.92 -11.75
CA THR A 126 -16.53 -14.74 -11.04
C THR A 126 -16.40 -14.98 -9.54
N VAL A 127 -15.63 -14.12 -8.87
CA VAL A 127 -15.53 -14.11 -7.40
C VAL A 127 -16.90 -13.72 -6.88
N ALA A 128 -17.71 -14.73 -6.53
CA ALA A 128 -18.94 -14.55 -5.80
C ALA A 128 -18.62 -13.84 -4.48
N GLU A 129 -19.23 -12.68 -4.32
CA GLU A 129 -19.26 -11.90 -3.10
C GLU A 129 -19.61 -12.80 -1.92
N ALA A 130 -18.69 -12.91 -0.95
CA ALA A 130 -18.89 -13.76 0.22
C ALA A 130 -20.17 -13.33 0.96
N PRO A 131 -21.09 -14.25 1.27
CA PRO A 131 -22.33 -13.89 1.96
C PRO A 131 -21.96 -13.32 3.34
N LYS A 132 -22.32 -12.05 3.57
CA LYS A 132 -22.31 -11.43 4.91
C LYS A 132 -23.07 -12.35 5.86
N ALA A 133 -22.33 -13.06 6.72
CA ALA A 133 -22.93 -13.83 7.79
C ALA A 133 -23.76 -12.88 8.67
N PRO A 134 -25.06 -13.17 8.92
CA PRO A 134 -25.86 -12.31 9.77
C PRO A 134 -25.27 -12.34 11.17
N ILE A 135 -24.84 -11.17 11.64
CA ILE A 135 -24.46 -10.93 13.03
C ILE A 135 -25.70 -11.21 13.87
N ARG A 136 -25.79 -12.42 14.42
CA ARG A 136 -26.81 -12.75 15.42
C ARG A 136 -26.46 -12.00 16.69
N GLU A 137 -27.13 -10.88 16.92
CA GLU A 137 -27.20 -10.26 18.24
C GLU A 137 -27.77 -11.29 19.22
N VAL A 138 -26.90 -11.85 20.06
CA VAL A 138 -27.33 -12.66 21.20
C VAL A 138 -27.90 -11.69 22.23
N LYS A 139 -29.20 -11.41 22.14
CA LYS A 139 -29.95 -10.68 23.15
C LYS A 139 -30.00 -11.55 24.41
N VAL A 140 -29.02 -11.37 25.29
CA VAL A 140 -28.99 -12.02 26.61
C VAL A 140 -30.13 -11.41 27.43
N VAL A 141 -31.31 -12.05 27.37
CA VAL A 141 -32.43 -11.74 28.26
C VAL A 141 -32.04 -12.27 29.64
N THR A 142 -31.49 -11.41 30.48
CA THR A 142 -31.30 -11.67 31.91
C THR A 142 -32.68 -11.77 32.55
N LYS A 143 -33.29 -12.96 32.51
CA LYS A 143 -34.44 -13.26 33.37
C LYS A 143 -33.93 -13.19 34.80
N THR A 144 -34.28 -12.12 35.50
CA THR A 144 -34.09 -11.98 36.95
C THR A 144 -34.79 -13.16 37.62
N SER A 145 -34.00 -14.13 38.07
CA SER A 145 -34.48 -15.33 38.74
C SER A 145 -35.28 -14.92 39.97
N LYS A 146 -36.54 -15.37 40.05
CA LYS A 146 -37.43 -15.19 41.21
C LYS A 146 -37.04 -16.09 42.42
N ALA A 147 -35.92 -16.81 42.32
CA ALA A 147 -35.42 -17.71 43.36
C ALA A 147 -35.19 -17.08 44.76
N PRO A 148 -34.74 -15.82 44.93
CA PRO A 148 -34.53 -15.28 46.28
C PRO A 148 -35.86 -15.01 47.02
N ILE A 149 -36.99 -14.85 46.31
CA ILE A 149 -38.30 -14.64 46.92
C ILE A 149 -38.88 -15.97 47.41
N VAL A 150 -38.66 -17.07 46.69
CA VAL A 150 -39.17 -18.39 47.07
C VAL A 150 -38.41 -18.97 48.28
N LEU A 151 -37.09 -18.76 48.37
CA LEU A 151 -36.28 -19.21 49.51
C LEU A 151 -36.56 -18.42 50.81
N SER A 152 -36.87 -17.13 50.72
CA SER A 152 -37.28 -16.31 51.88
C SER A 152 -38.62 -16.78 52.47
N ILE A 153 -39.59 -17.11 51.61
CA ILE A 153 -40.91 -17.60 52.03
C ILE A 153 -40.81 -19.02 52.64
N ILE A 154 -39.86 -19.84 52.20
CA ILE A 154 -39.64 -21.20 52.72
C ILE A 154 -38.91 -21.19 54.07
N SER A 155 -37.90 -20.32 54.26
CA SER A 155 -37.25 -20.11 55.57
C SER A 155 -38.24 -19.57 56.62
N LEU A 156 -39.14 -18.65 56.20
CA LEU A 156 -40.20 -18.14 57.07
C LEU A 156 -41.27 -19.19 57.41
N ALA A 157 -41.51 -20.17 56.53
CA ALA A 157 -42.48 -21.25 56.73
C ALA A 157 -41.93 -22.44 57.55
N LEU A 158 -40.61 -22.69 57.49
CA LEU A 158 -39.94 -23.74 58.28
C LEU A 158 -39.63 -23.30 59.72
N SER A 159 -39.20 -22.04 59.92
CA SER A 159 -39.03 -21.45 61.27
C SER A 159 -40.37 -21.34 62.02
N ALA A 160 -41.44 -21.05 61.28
CA ALA A 160 -42.84 -21.14 61.68
C ALA A 160 -43.22 -22.53 62.22
N LEU A 161 -42.99 -23.58 61.44
CA LEU A 161 -43.49 -24.90 61.79
C LEU A 161 -42.64 -25.65 62.83
N ALA A 162 -41.36 -25.31 62.99
CA ALA A 162 -40.45 -26.09 63.83
C ALA A 162 -40.45 -25.71 65.33
N LEU A 163 -40.86 -24.50 65.71
CA LEU A 163 -40.67 -24.01 67.09
C LEU A 163 -41.96 -23.77 67.89
N GLY A 164 -43.11 -23.57 67.25
CA GLY A 164 -44.35 -23.16 67.95
C GLY A 164 -45.23 -24.30 68.49
N THR A 165 -45.13 -25.52 67.95
CA THR A 165 -46.15 -26.54 68.18
C THR A 165 -45.81 -27.60 69.23
N LEU A 166 -44.54 -27.76 69.62
CA LEU A 166 -44.16 -28.85 70.54
C LEU A 166 -43.91 -28.43 71.99
N VAL A 167 -43.67 -27.14 72.29
CA VAL A 167 -43.34 -26.71 73.67
C VAL A 167 -44.55 -26.06 74.38
N GLY A 168 -45.51 -25.47 73.66
CA GLY A 168 -46.65 -24.76 74.25
C GLY A 168 -47.78 -25.63 74.82
N LEU A 169 -47.82 -26.93 74.50
CA LEU A 169 -48.92 -27.84 74.89
C LEU A 169 -48.71 -28.60 76.21
N VAL A 170 -47.58 -28.41 76.91
CA VAL A 170 -47.22 -29.27 78.07
C VAL A 170 -47.41 -28.60 79.44
N GLN A 171 -47.79 -27.32 79.54
CA GLN A 171 -47.88 -26.63 80.85
C GLN A 171 -49.29 -26.54 81.49
N GLY A 172 -50.32 -27.22 80.97
CA GLY A 172 -51.70 -27.01 81.45
C GLY A 172 -52.57 -28.22 81.81
N ILE A 173 -52.17 -29.47 81.51
CA ILE A 173 -53.09 -30.63 81.64
C ILE A 173 -52.45 -31.75 82.47
N PRO A 174 -53.06 -32.20 83.58
CA PRO A 174 -52.60 -33.37 84.32
C PRO A 174 -53.03 -34.64 83.59
N ILE A 175 -52.22 -35.07 82.62
CA ILE A 175 -52.37 -36.38 81.96
C ILE A 175 -51.42 -37.36 82.67
N ASN A 176 -51.96 -38.45 83.20
CA ASN A 176 -51.21 -39.50 83.89
C ASN A 176 -50.49 -40.41 82.87
N LEU A 177 -49.60 -39.81 82.06
CA LEU A 177 -48.58 -40.51 81.30
C LEU A 177 -47.44 -40.84 82.28
N LYS A 178 -46.90 -42.06 82.24
CA LYS A 178 -45.77 -42.43 83.10
C LYS A 178 -44.67 -41.39 82.87
N LEU A 179 -44.20 -40.75 83.94
CA LEU A 179 -43.20 -39.67 83.94
C LEU A 179 -42.00 -39.96 83.01
N LYS A 180 -41.65 -41.24 82.88
CA LYS A 180 -40.57 -41.77 82.03
C LYS A 180 -40.79 -41.55 80.53
N ASP A 181 -42.03 -41.59 80.04
CA ASP A 181 -42.37 -41.45 78.61
C ASP A 181 -42.34 -39.98 78.18
N VAL A 182 -42.74 -39.06 79.06
CA VAL A 182 -42.64 -37.61 78.84
C VAL A 182 -41.18 -37.15 78.84
N GLU A 183 -40.35 -37.71 79.72
CA GLU A 183 -38.91 -37.41 79.78
C GLU A 183 -38.17 -37.95 78.55
N LEU A 184 -38.57 -39.12 78.04
CA LEU A 184 -38.07 -39.67 76.78
C LEU A 184 -38.45 -38.78 75.58
N LEU A 185 -39.73 -38.42 75.45
CA LEU A 185 -40.22 -37.51 74.39
C LEU A 185 -39.52 -36.15 74.43
N LYS A 186 -39.26 -35.61 75.63
CA LYS A 186 -38.52 -34.36 75.81
C LYS A 186 -37.06 -34.49 75.32
N ASN A 187 -36.39 -35.60 75.63
CA ASN A 187 -35.01 -35.85 75.19
C ASN A 187 -34.93 -36.11 73.67
N GLU A 188 -35.89 -36.84 73.10
CA GLU A 188 -35.99 -37.06 71.66
C GLU A 188 -36.29 -35.75 70.93
N SER A 189 -37.21 -34.92 71.44
CA SER A 189 -37.50 -33.59 70.90
C SER A 189 -36.29 -32.65 70.96
N SER A 190 -35.55 -32.63 72.08
CA SER A 190 -34.30 -31.86 72.19
C SER A 190 -33.25 -32.34 71.19
N THR A 191 -33.14 -33.65 70.98
CA THR A 191 -32.21 -34.24 70.00
C THR A 191 -32.61 -33.87 68.57
N ILE A 192 -33.90 -33.90 68.25
CA ILE A 192 -34.42 -33.50 66.94
C ILE A 192 -34.18 -32.01 66.69
N MET A 193 -34.43 -31.14 67.69
CA MET A 193 -34.17 -29.71 67.57
C MET A 193 -32.70 -29.40 67.35
N ASN A 194 -31.79 -30.04 68.09
CA ASN A 194 -30.36 -29.87 67.88
C ASN A 194 -29.94 -30.31 66.45
N ARG A 195 -30.49 -31.41 65.94
CA ARG A 195 -30.24 -31.86 64.57
C ARG A 195 -30.83 -30.93 63.52
N LEU A 196 -31.96 -30.30 63.81
CA LEU A 196 -32.59 -29.32 62.91
C LEU A 196 -31.77 -28.04 62.86
N ASP A 197 -31.31 -27.53 64.01
CA ASP A 197 -30.42 -26.38 64.10
C ASP A 197 -29.10 -26.64 63.38
N GLU A 198 -28.50 -27.82 63.55
CA GLU A 198 -27.30 -28.23 62.81
C GLU A 198 -27.55 -28.27 61.30
N LEU A 199 -28.71 -28.79 60.88
CA LEU A 199 -29.09 -28.87 59.48
C LEU A 199 -29.34 -27.48 58.87
N GLU A 200 -30.02 -26.60 59.60
CA GLU A 200 -30.26 -25.21 59.19
C GLU A 200 -28.94 -24.45 59.04
N ARG A 201 -28.05 -24.56 60.04
CA ARG A 201 -26.70 -23.97 59.95
C ARG A 201 -25.91 -24.55 58.78
N ALA A 202 -26.02 -25.85 58.51
CA ALA A 202 -25.35 -26.49 57.38
C ALA A 202 -25.89 -25.97 56.04
N PHE A 203 -27.21 -25.81 55.91
CA PHE A 203 -27.82 -25.24 54.70
C PHE A 203 -27.50 -23.76 54.52
N GLU A 204 -27.52 -22.94 55.58
CA GLU A 204 -27.12 -21.54 55.51
C GLU A 204 -25.65 -21.41 55.10
N ALA A 205 -24.77 -22.24 55.65
CA ALA A 205 -23.37 -22.28 55.26
C ALA A 205 -23.20 -22.64 53.78
N GLN A 206 -23.93 -23.65 53.28
CA GLN A 206 -23.92 -24.02 51.86
C GLN A 206 -24.48 -22.92 50.97
N ILE A 207 -25.60 -22.30 51.33
CA ILE A 207 -26.22 -21.19 50.58
C ILE A 207 -25.25 -19.99 50.52
N LYS A 208 -24.58 -19.68 51.63
CA LYS A 208 -23.57 -18.63 51.69
C LYS A 208 -22.37 -18.97 50.79
N GLY A 209 -21.91 -20.23 50.83
CA GLY A 209 -20.87 -20.73 49.93
C GLY A 209 -21.24 -20.60 48.46
N LEU A 210 -22.45 -21.03 48.08
CA LEU A 210 -22.96 -20.92 46.72
C LEU A 210 -23.14 -19.47 46.27
N ARG A 211 -23.62 -18.57 47.13
CA ARG A 211 -23.70 -17.13 46.83
C ARG A 211 -22.32 -16.52 46.57
N ASN A 212 -21.33 -16.89 47.37
CA ASN A 212 -19.96 -16.43 47.18
C ASN A 212 -19.37 -16.95 45.85
N GLN A 213 -19.55 -18.23 45.54
CA GLN A 213 -19.15 -18.83 44.27
C GLN A 213 -19.84 -18.16 43.07
N LEU A 214 -21.16 -17.93 43.15
CA LEU A 214 -21.91 -17.26 42.10
C LEU A 214 -21.42 -15.82 41.88
N THR A 215 -21.13 -15.10 42.96
CA THR A 215 -20.59 -13.75 42.90
C THR A 215 -19.21 -13.73 42.25
N GLN A 216 -18.36 -14.71 42.56
CA GLN A 216 -17.05 -14.88 41.95
C GLN A 216 -17.17 -15.20 40.45
N ILE A 217 -18.02 -16.15 40.06
CA ILE A 217 -18.29 -16.50 38.66
C ILE A 217 -18.79 -15.28 37.88
N MET A 218 -19.68 -14.45 38.47
CA MET A 218 -20.13 -13.23 37.80
C MET A 218 -19.01 -12.20 37.59
N LYS A 219 -18.07 -12.08 38.54
CA LYS A 219 -16.89 -11.21 38.38
C LYS A 219 -15.96 -11.73 37.29
N GLU A 220 -15.68 -13.03 37.29
CA GLU A 220 -14.86 -13.68 36.28
C GLU A 220 -15.49 -13.56 34.89
N TYR A 221 -16.81 -13.78 34.77
CA TYR A 221 -17.54 -13.59 33.52
C TYR A 221 -17.46 -12.16 32.99
N LYS A 222 -17.64 -11.14 33.86
CA LYS A 222 -17.51 -9.73 33.45
C LYS A 222 -16.10 -9.42 32.96
N SER A 223 -15.08 -9.85 33.69
CA SER A 223 -13.68 -9.65 33.30
C SER A 223 -13.35 -10.36 31.98
N LEU A 224 -13.83 -11.59 31.79
CA LEU A 224 -13.66 -12.34 30.55
C LEU A 224 -14.32 -11.64 29.37
N ASN A 225 -15.54 -11.11 29.56
CA ASN A 225 -16.27 -10.38 28.53
C ASN A 225 -15.56 -9.07 28.14
N GLU A 226 -15.01 -8.34 29.12
CA GLU A 226 -14.19 -7.15 28.86
C GLU A 226 -12.92 -7.48 28.08
N ASN A 227 -12.23 -8.56 28.46
CA ASN A 227 -11.02 -9.02 27.77
C ASN A 227 -11.34 -9.48 26.33
N LEU A 228 -12.46 -10.17 26.14
CA LEU A 228 -12.93 -10.58 24.81
C LEU A 228 -13.18 -9.38 23.90
N ASN A 229 -13.82 -8.33 24.44
CA ASN A 229 -14.07 -7.10 23.69
C ASN A 229 -12.76 -6.36 23.35
N LYS A 230 -11.84 -6.23 24.31
CA LYS A 230 -10.50 -5.65 24.04
C LYS A 230 -9.76 -6.43 22.95
N LEU A 231 -9.80 -7.76 23.01
CA LEU A 231 -9.16 -8.61 22.02
C LEU A 231 -9.81 -8.45 20.63
N LYS A 232 -11.15 -8.36 20.57
CA LYS A 232 -11.90 -8.07 19.35
C LYS A 232 -11.49 -6.73 18.74
N ASP A 233 -11.38 -5.69 19.56
CA ASP A 233 -10.96 -4.36 19.10
C ASP A 233 -9.53 -4.36 18.59
N GLN A 234 -8.60 -5.02 19.31
CA GLN A 234 -7.22 -5.20 18.85
C GLN A 234 -7.14 -5.92 17.49
N PHE A 235 -7.94 -6.98 17.31
CA PHE A 235 -8.00 -7.68 16.02
C PHE A 235 -8.56 -6.79 14.91
N ASN A 236 -9.62 -6.04 15.17
CA ASN A 236 -10.19 -5.11 14.19
C ASN A 236 -9.18 -4.03 13.78
N THR A 237 -8.45 -3.46 14.73
CA THR A 237 -7.39 -2.48 14.43
C THR A 237 -6.28 -3.10 13.57
N LYS A 238 -5.82 -4.32 13.90
CA LYS A 238 -4.81 -5.03 13.10
C LYS A 238 -5.31 -5.35 11.68
N ILE A 239 -6.55 -5.79 11.53
CA ILE A 239 -7.16 -6.06 10.21
C ILE A 239 -7.19 -4.78 9.37
N ILE A 240 -7.59 -3.65 9.95
CA ILE A 240 -7.61 -2.35 9.26
C ILE A 240 -6.19 -1.94 8.84
N ALA A 241 -5.21 -2.04 9.74
CA ALA A 241 -3.83 -1.69 9.45
C ALA A 241 -3.24 -2.56 8.31
N LEU A 242 -3.44 -3.88 8.38
CA LEU A 242 -3.00 -4.80 7.32
C LEU A 242 -3.67 -4.50 5.98
N ASN A 243 -4.95 -4.13 5.98
CA ASN A 243 -5.65 -3.79 4.75
C ASN A 243 -5.11 -2.49 4.12
N ILE A 244 -4.69 -1.51 4.95
CA ILE A 244 -4.02 -0.30 4.48
C ILE A 244 -2.65 -0.65 3.87
N GLU A 245 -1.84 -1.46 4.53
CA GLU A 245 -0.53 -1.89 4.01
C GLU A 245 -0.65 -2.72 2.73
N LEU A 246 -1.63 -3.62 2.66
CA LEU A 246 -1.92 -4.42 1.47
C LEU A 246 -2.26 -3.51 0.28
N ASN A 247 -3.13 -2.52 0.48
CA ASN A 247 -3.51 -1.59 -0.57
C ASN A 247 -2.35 -0.71 -1.01
N LYS A 248 -1.50 -0.24 -0.08
CA LYS A 248 -0.27 0.48 -0.41
C LYS A 248 0.67 -0.36 -1.26
N THR A 249 0.92 -1.60 -0.85
CA THR A 249 1.78 -2.55 -1.58
C THR A 249 1.22 -2.84 -2.97
N LYS A 250 -0.10 -2.96 -3.11
CA LYS A 250 -0.77 -3.15 -4.41
C LYS A 250 -0.55 -1.95 -5.33
N THR A 251 -0.65 -0.73 -4.82
CA THR A 251 -0.38 0.50 -5.59
C THR A 251 1.08 0.56 -6.02
N ASP A 252 2.02 0.28 -5.12
CA ASP A 252 3.45 0.25 -5.43
C ASP A 252 3.78 -0.83 -6.50
N LEU A 253 3.13 -1.99 -6.44
CA LEU A 253 3.25 -3.04 -7.45
C LEU A 253 2.73 -2.60 -8.83
N MET A 254 1.62 -1.87 -8.87
CA MET A 254 1.08 -1.35 -10.14
C MET A 254 2.00 -0.27 -10.74
N LYS A 255 2.58 0.59 -9.90
CA LYS A 255 3.56 1.60 -10.33
C LYS A 255 4.81 0.94 -10.92
N THR A 256 5.41 0.00 -10.20
CA THR A 256 6.61 -0.72 -10.64
C THR A 256 6.35 -1.54 -11.91
N LYS A 257 5.16 -2.12 -12.07
CA LYS A 257 4.75 -2.77 -13.33
C LYS A 257 4.70 -1.78 -14.50
N GLY A 258 4.20 -0.58 -14.28
CA GLY A 258 4.19 0.50 -15.29
C GLY A 258 5.61 0.93 -15.68
N GLU A 259 6.48 1.15 -14.70
CA GLU A 259 7.90 1.46 -14.91
C GLU A 259 8.62 0.34 -15.69
N MET A 260 8.36 -0.92 -15.38
CA MET A 260 8.92 -2.07 -16.09
C MET A 260 8.44 -2.14 -17.55
N ALA A 261 7.17 -1.84 -17.82
CA ALA A 261 6.65 -1.79 -19.19
C ALA A 261 7.32 -0.67 -20.01
N SER A 262 7.48 0.52 -19.41
CA SER A 262 8.20 1.64 -20.04
C SER A 262 9.66 1.29 -20.32
N LEU A 263 10.36 0.66 -19.36
CA LEU A 263 11.73 0.21 -19.55
C LEU A 263 11.85 -0.85 -20.65
N SER A 264 10.90 -1.79 -20.72
CA SER A 264 10.87 -2.80 -21.77
C SER A 264 10.76 -2.16 -23.16
N SER A 265 9.91 -1.14 -23.31
CA SER A 265 9.80 -0.40 -24.57
C SER A 265 11.09 0.34 -24.92
N ALA A 266 11.74 0.97 -23.93
CA ALA A 266 13.02 1.65 -24.14
C ALA A 266 14.13 0.67 -24.59
N VAL A 267 14.18 -0.53 -24.00
CA VAL A 267 15.14 -1.58 -24.41
C VAL A 267 14.88 -2.05 -25.84
N ILE A 268 13.62 -2.23 -26.23
CA ILE A 268 13.26 -2.59 -27.62
C ILE A 268 13.73 -1.50 -28.59
N GLU A 269 13.54 -0.23 -28.26
CA GLU A 269 13.98 0.87 -29.11
C GLU A 269 15.51 0.95 -29.19
N MET A 270 16.21 0.80 -28.07
CA MET A 270 17.68 0.71 -28.06
C MET A 270 18.20 -0.45 -28.91
N GLN A 271 17.52 -1.59 -28.90
CA GLN A 271 17.92 -2.74 -29.70
C GLN A 271 17.75 -2.43 -31.20
N ARG A 272 16.66 -1.75 -31.57
CA ARG A 272 16.41 -1.28 -32.93
C ARG A 272 17.47 -0.28 -33.40
N THR A 273 17.85 0.70 -32.56
CA THR A 273 18.90 1.67 -32.92
C THR A 273 20.27 1.01 -33.06
N LEU A 274 20.58 0.01 -32.21
CA LEU A 274 21.81 -0.78 -32.31
C LEU A 274 21.87 -1.57 -33.64
N ASP A 275 20.77 -2.21 -34.04
CA ASP A 275 20.68 -2.93 -35.32
C ASP A 275 20.86 -1.99 -36.53
N GLN A 276 20.29 -0.77 -36.46
CA GLN A 276 20.46 0.26 -37.49
C GLN A 276 21.91 0.76 -37.57
N LEU A 277 22.56 0.99 -36.42
CA LEU A 277 23.95 1.39 -36.35
C LEU A 277 24.87 0.30 -36.91
N LYS A 278 24.62 -0.96 -36.58
CA LYS A 278 25.36 -2.10 -37.13
C LYS A 278 25.26 -2.16 -38.65
N THR A 279 24.03 -2.02 -39.18
CA THR A 279 23.80 -1.98 -40.64
C THR A 279 24.54 -0.82 -41.30
N SER A 280 24.51 0.37 -40.67
CA SER A 280 25.20 1.55 -41.18
C SER A 280 26.73 1.39 -41.16
N LEU A 281 27.27 0.76 -40.12
CA LEU A 281 28.71 0.47 -40.00
C LEU A 281 29.16 -0.53 -41.08
N GLU A 282 28.35 -1.57 -41.33
CA GLU A 282 28.60 -2.54 -42.40
C GLU A 282 28.67 -1.85 -43.77
N ALA A 283 27.71 -0.96 -44.05
CA ALA A 283 27.67 -0.19 -45.30
C ALA A 283 28.86 0.75 -45.45
N LEU A 284 29.27 1.42 -44.35
CA LEU A 284 30.45 2.29 -44.33
C LEU A 284 31.74 1.49 -44.60
N ASN A 285 31.87 0.31 -44.00
CA ASN A 285 33.03 -0.55 -44.19
C ASN A 285 33.14 -1.03 -45.65
N GLN A 286 32.01 -1.37 -46.28
CA GLN A 286 31.97 -1.70 -47.71
C GLN A 286 32.38 -0.52 -48.59
N THR A 287 31.94 0.70 -48.26
CA THR A 287 32.34 1.91 -49.01
C THR A 287 33.82 2.20 -48.85
N PHE A 288 34.37 2.03 -47.64
CA PHE A 288 35.80 2.18 -47.38
C PHE A 288 36.64 1.18 -48.17
N ALA A 289 36.28 -0.11 -48.14
CA ALA A 289 36.96 -1.16 -48.88
C ALA A 289 36.96 -0.89 -50.40
N LYS A 290 35.83 -0.44 -50.95
CA LYS A 290 35.72 -0.05 -52.36
C LYS A 290 36.68 1.10 -52.70
N ARG A 291 36.71 2.14 -51.87
CA ARG A 291 37.53 3.34 -52.12
C ARG A 291 39.02 3.06 -51.97
N ALA A 292 39.40 2.21 -51.01
CA ALA A 292 40.76 1.72 -50.87
C ALA A 292 41.22 0.99 -52.15
N SER A 293 40.36 0.12 -52.70
CA SER A 293 40.64 -0.59 -53.95
C SER A 293 40.78 0.36 -55.15
N GLU A 294 39.92 1.38 -55.25
CA GLU A 294 40.02 2.41 -56.30
C GLU A 294 41.32 3.23 -56.19
N LEU A 295 41.74 3.56 -54.98
CA LEU A 295 43.00 4.26 -54.70
C LEU A 295 44.21 3.41 -55.07
N GLU A 296 44.20 2.13 -54.72
CA GLU A 296 45.28 1.19 -55.04
C GLU A 296 45.44 1.05 -56.56
N LEU A 297 44.32 0.91 -57.31
CA LEU A 297 44.32 0.90 -58.77
C LEU A 297 44.90 2.18 -59.36
N LYS A 298 44.45 3.35 -58.86
CA LYS A 298 45.00 4.64 -59.29
C LYS A 298 46.49 4.74 -59.04
N LEU A 299 46.95 4.37 -57.84
CA LEU A 299 48.37 4.41 -57.47
C LEU A 299 49.21 3.53 -58.38
N THR A 300 48.74 2.31 -58.64
CA THR A 300 49.43 1.35 -59.52
C THR A 300 49.55 1.87 -60.95
N SER A 301 48.56 2.65 -61.41
CA SER A 301 48.61 3.30 -62.75
C SER A 301 49.51 4.53 -62.81
N PHE A 302 49.79 5.17 -61.68
CA PHE A 302 50.63 6.37 -61.60
C PHE A 302 52.13 6.04 -61.54
N VAL A 303 52.51 4.95 -60.89
CA VAL A 303 53.91 4.50 -60.79
C VAL A 303 54.61 4.45 -62.17
N PRO A 304 54.08 3.79 -63.22
CA PRO A 304 54.73 3.74 -64.51
C PRO A 304 54.77 5.11 -65.20
N LYS A 305 53.81 6.00 -64.94
CA LYS A 305 53.85 7.38 -65.48
C LYS A 305 54.99 8.19 -64.87
N VAL A 306 55.21 8.05 -63.55
CA VAL A 306 56.33 8.69 -62.86
C VAL A 306 57.67 8.14 -63.36
N GLU A 307 57.79 6.82 -63.54
CA GLU A 307 58.99 6.22 -64.13
C GLU A 307 59.25 6.70 -65.57
N THR A 308 58.18 6.90 -66.35
CA THR A 308 58.29 7.43 -67.72
C THR A 308 58.75 8.88 -67.70
N LEU A 309 58.16 9.72 -66.83
CA LEU A 309 58.58 11.11 -66.63
C LEU A 309 60.04 11.21 -66.16
N GLU A 310 60.48 10.33 -65.27
CA GLU A 310 61.85 10.29 -64.79
C GLU A 310 62.84 9.91 -65.92
N LYS A 311 62.46 8.97 -66.80
CA LYS A 311 63.25 8.66 -68.00
C LYS A 311 63.32 9.85 -68.95
N SER A 312 62.17 10.48 -69.25
CA SER A 312 62.12 11.67 -70.11
C SER A 312 62.93 12.83 -69.53
N LEU A 313 62.89 13.04 -68.20
CA LEU A 313 63.69 14.07 -67.53
C LEU A 313 65.19 13.81 -67.67
N ASN A 314 65.63 12.56 -67.51
CA ASN A 314 67.03 12.18 -67.65
C ASN A 314 67.52 12.28 -69.11
N GLU A 315 66.66 11.98 -70.09
CA GLU A 315 66.94 12.21 -71.51
C GLU A 315 67.04 13.70 -71.83
N LEU A 316 66.10 14.51 -71.34
CA LEU A 316 66.14 15.96 -71.49
C LEU A 316 67.41 16.56 -70.87
N TYR A 317 67.84 16.06 -69.72
CA TYR A 317 69.08 16.50 -69.07
C TYR A 317 70.32 16.18 -69.90
N LYS A 318 70.33 15.05 -70.63
CA LYS A 318 71.38 14.74 -71.61
C LYS A 318 71.32 15.67 -72.81
N GLU A 319 70.14 15.88 -73.39
CA GLU A 319 69.97 16.77 -74.55
C GLU A 319 70.34 18.22 -74.22
N VAL A 320 70.00 18.73 -73.04
CA VAL A 320 70.42 20.06 -72.58
C VAL A 320 71.94 20.16 -72.48
N LYS A 321 72.59 19.10 -71.98
CA LYS A 321 74.06 19.05 -71.86
C LYS A 321 74.74 18.95 -73.24
N ASP A 322 74.14 18.23 -74.17
CA ASP A 322 74.60 18.13 -75.56
C ASP A 322 74.34 19.45 -76.32
N LEU A 323 73.27 20.17 -76.00
CA LEU A 323 72.95 21.50 -76.51
C LEU A 323 73.88 22.58 -75.93
N GLU A 324 74.30 22.52 -74.67
CA GLU A 324 75.35 23.40 -74.11
C GLU A 324 76.69 23.25 -74.88
N VAL A 325 77.00 22.04 -75.36
CA VAL A 325 78.17 21.78 -76.20
C VAL A 325 77.94 22.27 -77.64
N ALA A 326 76.74 22.09 -78.20
CA ALA A 326 76.39 22.55 -79.55
C ALA A 326 76.24 24.08 -79.67
N GLN A 327 75.89 24.77 -78.57
CA GLN A 327 75.76 26.24 -78.49
C GLN A 327 77.10 26.98 -78.70
N ALA A 328 78.23 26.27 -78.66
CA ALA A 328 79.53 26.81 -79.08
C ALA A 328 79.66 27.00 -80.61
N THR A 329 78.71 26.51 -81.42
CA THR A 329 78.82 26.47 -82.89
C THR A 329 77.49 26.72 -83.62
N PHE A 330 77.20 28.00 -83.88
CA PHE A 330 76.33 28.55 -84.95
C PHE A 330 74.79 28.38 -84.87
N ALA A 331 74.09 29.44 -85.32
CA ALA A 331 72.63 29.53 -85.49
C ALA A 331 72.24 29.95 -86.93
N THR A 332 71.21 29.34 -87.52
CA THR A 332 70.56 29.75 -88.78
C THR A 332 69.02 29.54 -88.76
N LYS A 333 68.32 30.03 -89.79
CA LYS A 333 66.85 30.21 -89.90
C LYS A 333 65.99 28.94 -89.65
N GLU A 334 66.55 27.74 -89.83
CA GLU A 334 65.85 26.48 -89.53
C GLU A 334 65.75 26.23 -88.02
N ASP A 335 66.69 26.76 -87.23
CA ASP A 335 66.71 26.69 -85.77
C ASP A 335 65.55 27.48 -85.16
N LEU A 336 65.14 28.56 -85.82
CA LEU A 336 63.99 29.37 -85.41
C LEU A 336 62.66 28.62 -85.61
N LYS A 337 62.60 27.72 -86.60
CA LYS A 337 61.41 26.89 -86.88
C LYS A 337 61.30 25.72 -85.90
N ILE A 338 62.43 25.12 -85.54
CA ILE A 338 62.52 24.10 -84.48
C ILE A 338 62.20 24.73 -83.13
N LEU A 339 62.72 25.93 -82.84
CA LEU A 339 62.42 26.66 -81.60
C LEU A 339 60.92 27.00 -81.49
N ILE A 340 60.28 27.44 -82.57
CA ILE A 340 58.83 27.68 -82.60
C ILE A 340 58.05 26.38 -82.37
N SER A 341 58.47 25.27 -82.98
CA SER A 341 57.83 23.96 -82.75
C SER A 341 57.98 23.49 -81.30
N ASN A 342 59.15 23.67 -80.70
CA ASN A 342 59.43 23.29 -79.31
C ASN A 342 58.66 24.17 -78.33
N VAL A 343 58.57 25.48 -78.57
CA VAL A 343 57.75 26.40 -77.77
C VAL A 343 56.26 26.05 -77.88
N THR A 344 55.80 25.62 -79.06
CA THR A 344 54.41 25.20 -79.27
C THR A 344 54.10 23.89 -78.53
N ASN A 345 55.01 22.92 -78.56
CA ASN A 345 54.88 21.67 -77.81
C ASN A 345 54.94 21.91 -76.29
N LEU A 346 55.86 22.75 -75.83
CA LEU A 346 55.92 23.16 -74.41
C LEU A 346 54.65 23.88 -73.97
N ALA A 347 54.04 24.70 -74.83
CA ALA A 347 52.76 25.34 -74.53
C ALA A 347 51.61 24.31 -74.39
N LEU A 348 51.62 23.25 -75.20
CA LEU A 348 50.66 22.14 -75.09
C LEU A 348 50.89 21.32 -73.82
N GLU A 349 52.14 21.00 -73.50
CA GLU A 349 52.51 20.29 -72.27
C GLU A 349 52.15 21.12 -71.02
N LEU A 350 52.40 22.43 -71.03
CA LEU A 350 52.00 23.34 -69.96
C LEU A 350 50.47 23.44 -69.81
N GLY A 351 49.73 23.37 -70.93
CA GLY A 351 48.28 23.26 -70.93
C GLY A 351 47.80 21.97 -70.26
N THR A 352 48.41 20.85 -70.61
CA THR A 352 48.10 19.53 -70.04
C THR A 352 48.41 19.47 -68.54
N ALA A 353 49.58 19.97 -68.13
CA ALA A 353 49.97 20.06 -66.72
C ALA A 353 49.03 20.96 -65.91
N ARG A 354 48.49 22.03 -66.52
CA ARG A 354 47.50 22.91 -65.88
C ARG A 354 46.15 22.24 -65.70
N GLU A 355 45.73 21.40 -66.64
CA GLU A 355 44.52 20.59 -66.53
C GLU A 355 44.67 19.52 -65.43
N GLU A 356 45.81 18.84 -65.37
CA GLU A 356 46.14 17.88 -64.31
C GLU A 356 46.18 18.56 -62.93
N LEU A 357 46.79 19.74 -62.81
CA LEU A 357 46.81 20.52 -61.56
C LEU A 357 45.40 20.90 -61.10
N ASN A 358 44.52 21.28 -62.02
CA ASN A 358 43.12 21.57 -61.70
C ASN A 358 42.33 20.32 -61.29
N ALA A 359 42.62 19.15 -61.86
CA ALA A 359 42.04 17.88 -61.45
C ALA A 359 42.48 17.51 -60.02
N VAL A 360 43.78 17.63 -59.71
CA VAL A 360 44.32 17.43 -58.35
C VAL A 360 43.70 18.40 -57.35
N LYS A 361 43.51 19.67 -57.72
CA LYS A 361 42.85 20.66 -56.86
C LYS A 361 41.39 20.28 -56.55
N LYS A 362 40.66 19.73 -57.52
CA LYS A 362 39.30 19.20 -57.29
C LYS A 362 39.30 17.95 -56.40
N GLU A 363 40.28 17.06 -56.55
CA GLU A 363 40.43 15.91 -55.64
C GLU A 363 40.78 16.37 -54.22
N LEU A 364 41.61 17.40 -54.04
CA LEU A 364 41.91 18.01 -52.74
C LEU A 364 40.66 18.60 -52.06
N GLU A 365 39.77 19.24 -52.82
CA GLU A 365 38.47 19.69 -52.29
C GLU A 365 37.57 18.53 -51.85
N SER A 366 37.62 17.40 -52.55
CA SER A 366 36.90 16.20 -52.11
C SER A 366 37.49 15.59 -50.83
N LEU A 367 38.80 15.79 -50.59
CA LEU A 367 39.49 15.39 -49.36
C LEU A 367 39.07 16.23 -48.14
N LYS A 368 38.69 17.51 -48.32
CA LYS A 368 38.08 18.32 -47.24
C LYS A 368 36.81 17.69 -46.65
N LYS A 369 36.09 16.85 -47.41
CA LYS A 369 34.93 16.10 -46.90
C LYS A 369 35.30 15.03 -45.87
N VAL A 370 36.57 14.59 -45.81
CA VAL A 370 37.05 13.69 -44.75
C VAL A 370 36.94 14.36 -43.38
N SER A 371 37.10 15.67 -43.30
CA SER A 371 36.92 16.43 -42.05
C SER A 371 35.48 16.36 -41.52
N SER A 372 34.47 16.35 -42.39
CA SER A 372 33.08 16.26 -41.92
C SER A 372 32.76 14.87 -41.37
N TYR A 373 33.29 13.81 -41.99
CA TYR A 373 33.14 12.45 -41.47
C TYR A 373 33.83 12.27 -40.11
N LEU A 374 34.95 12.97 -39.87
CA LEU A 374 35.67 12.92 -38.61
C LEU A 374 34.86 13.57 -37.46
N GLU A 375 34.17 14.67 -37.75
CA GLU A 375 33.25 15.29 -36.80
C GLU A 375 32.01 14.44 -36.54
N GLU A 376 31.45 13.81 -37.57
CA GLU A 376 30.34 12.86 -37.42
C GLU A 376 30.76 11.65 -36.55
N LEU A 377 31.99 11.16 -36.71
CA LEU A 377 32.55 10.08 -35.90
C LEU A 377 32.73 10.51 -34.43
N ARG A 378 33.18 11.74 -34.18
CA ARG A 378 33.25 12.30 -32.81
C ARG A 378 31.88 12.41 -32.16
N ALA A 379 30.87 12.86 -32.91
CA ALA A 379 29.51 12.93 -32.41
C ALA A 379 28.99 11.54 -32.01
N LYS A 380 29.17 10.53 -32.87
CA LYS A 380 28.79 9.15 -32.54
C LYS A 380 29.57 8.57 -31.37
N LEU A 381 30.86 8.87 -31.24
CA LEU A 381 31.66 8.44 -30.08
C LEU A 381 31.12 9.05 -28.77
N SER A 382 30.66 10.31 -28.81
CA SER A 382 30.04 10.99 -27.68
C SER A 382 28.71 10.33 -27.28
N GLU A 383 27.87 9.97 -28.26
CA GLU A 383 26.63 9.23 -28.02
C GLU A 383 26.88 7.86 -27.38
N ILE A 384 27.88 7.12 -27.85
CA ILE A 384 28.27 5.82 -27.27
C ILE A 384 28.62 5.98 -25.78
N LYS A 385 29.36 7.02 -25.40
CA LYS A 385 29.70 7.26 -23.99
C LYS A 385 28.47 7.54 -23.12
N LYS A 386 27.47 8.27 -23.63
CA LYS A 386 26.20 8.48 -22.92
C LYS A 386 25.46 7.15 -22.71
N VAL A 387 25.41 6.30 -23.72
CA VAL A 387 24.81 4.96 -23.61
C VAL A 387 25.55 4.10 -22.60
N GLU A 388 26.88 4.16 -22.53
CA GLU A 388 27.65 3.44 -21.50
C GLU A 388 27.29 3.89 -20.08
N GLU A 389 27.11 5.20 -19.85
CA GLU A 389 26.65 5.74 -18.56
C GLU A 389 25.23 5.28 -18.21
N GLU A 390 24.32 5.28 -19.18
CA GLU A 390 22.94 4.78 -18.99
C GLU A 390 22.93 3.28 -18.64
N ILE A 391 23.76 2.47 -19.30
CA ILE A 391 23.91 1.04 -18.98
C ILE A 391 24.45 0.86 -17.55
N ALA A 392 25.44 1.65 -17.13
CA ALA A 392 25.96 1.60 -15.77
C ALA A 392 24.88 1.96 -14.73
N ASN A 393 24.10 2.99 -15.01
CA ASN A 393 22.98 3.41 -14.16
C ASN A 393 21.90 2.31 -14.08
N LEU A 394 21.51 1.71 -15.19
CA LEU A 394 20.56 0.59 -15.24
C LEU A 394 21.05 -0.62 -14.45
N LYS A 395 22.34 -0.97 -14.56
CA LYS A 395 22.95 -2.06 -13.79
C LYS A 395 22.86 -1.80 -12.29
N SER A 396 23.08 -0.55 -11.86
CA SER A 396 22.92 -0.15 -10.46
C SER A 396 21.46 -0.20 -10.00
N GLY A 397 20.51 0.19 -10.85
CA GLY A 397 19.07 0.10 -10.60
C GLY A 397 18.60 -1.34 -10.44
N TYR A 398 19.07 -2.24 -11.31
CA TYR A 398 18.80 -3.68 -11.23
C TYR A 398 19.31 -4.28 -9.91
N ALA A 399 20.52 -3.91 -9.47
CA ALA A 399 21.08 -4.37 -8.20
C ALA A 399 20.21 -3.94 -7.00
N ARG A 400 19.72 -2.70 -6.99
CA ARG A 400 18.79 -2.21 -5.95
C ARG A 400 17.47 -2.96 -5.98
N LEU A 401 16.90 -3.18 -7.16
CA LEU A 401 15.65 -3.94 -7.32
C LEU A 401 15.80 -5.36 -6.77
N ASN A 402 16.93 -6.01 -7.04
CA ASN A 402 17.21 -7.35 -6.55
C ASN A 402 17.34 -7.39 -5.02
N ALA A 403 17.95 -6.36 -4.41
CA ALA A 403 18.00 -6.21 -2.96
C ALA A 403 16.59 -6.03 -2.34
N THR A 404 15.75 -5.20 -2.95
CA THR A 404 14.36 -5.02 -2.54
C THR A 404 13.56 -6.33 -2.65
N LEU A 405 13.74 -7.08 -3.73
CA LEU A 405 13.09 -8.38 -3.92
C LEU A 405 13.49 -9.38 -2.82
N ALA A 406 14.79 -9.45 -2.48
CA ALA A 406 15.27 -10.30 -1.40
C ALA A 406 14.64 -9.91 -0.05
N GLN A 407 14.49 -8.61 0.22
CA GLN A 407 13.82 -8.12 1.43
C GLN A 407 12.34 -8.52 1.47
N VAL A 408 11.62 -8.40 0.35
CA VAL A 408 10.21 -8.82 0.25
C VAL A 408 10.05 -10.32 0.50
N ILE A 409 10.94 -11.17 -0.05
CA ILE A 409 10.94 -12.62 0.20
C ILE A 409 11.18 -12.92 1.68
N SER A 410 12.10 -12.20 2.33
CA SER A 410 12.35 -12.32 3.76
C SER A 410 11.10 -11.97 4.59
N ASN A 411 10.46 -10.85 4.27
CA ASN A 411 9.24 -10.41 4.94
C ASN A 411 8.09 -11.42 4.76
N GLN A 412 7.90 -11.94 3.54
CA GLN A 412 6.91 -12.99 3.24
C GLN A 412 7.15 -14.23 4.10
N THR A 413 8.41 -14.64 4.25
CA THR A 413 8.79 -15.80 5.07
C THR A 413 8.47 -15.57 6.56
N SER A 414 8.73 -14.36 7.07
CA SER A 414 8.37 -13.98 8.45
C SER A 414 6.87 -14.03 8.68
N ILE A 415 6.09 -13.41 7.80
CA ILE A 415 4.63 -13.38 7.88
C ILE A 415 4.06 -14.82 7.85
N SER A 416 4.60 -15.70 7.00
CA SER A 416 4.17 -17.10 6.93
C SER A 416 4.38 -17.86 8.25
N LYS A 417 5.49 -17.59 8.97
CA LYS A 417 5.75 -18.16 10.30
C LYS A 417 4.74 -17.65 11.33
N GLU A 418 4.50 -16.34 11.37
CA GLU A 418 3.52 -15.74 12.29
C GLU A 418 2.11 -16.27 12.05
N LEU A 419 1.72 -16.44 10.78
CA LEU A 419 0.40 -16.96 10.41
C LEU A 419 0.23 -18.43 10.88
N THR A 420 1.29 -19.22 10.80
CA THR A 420 1.32 -20.59 11.32
C THR A 420 1.18 -20.62 12.84
N GLU A 421 1.86 -19.72 13.55
CA GLU A 421 1.75 -19.58 15.00
C GLU A 421 0.34 -19.16 15.44
N ILE A 422 -0.25 -18.16 14.75
CA ILE A 422 -1.64 -17.73 14.98
C ILE A 422 -2.60 -18.90 14.77
N LYS A 423 -2.44 -19.67 13.70
CA LYS A 423 -3.27 -20.86 13.43
C LYS A 423 -3.21 -21.86 14.57
N ASN A 424 -2.02 -22.15 15.10
CA ASN A 424 -1.85 -23.05 16.23
C ASN A 424 -2.51 -22.53 17.51
N ASN A 425 -2.41 -21.21 17.77
CA ASN A 425 -3.06 -20.57 18.91
C ASN A 425 -4.59 -20.63 18.82
N ILE A 426 -5.16 -20.46 17.62
CA ILE A 426 -6.60 -20.60 17.39
C ILE A 426 -7.08 -22.02 17.70
N GLU A 427 -6.36 -23.04 17.26
CA GLU A 427 -6.70 -24.44 17.55
C GLU A 427 -6.63 -24.75 19.05
N LYS A 428 -5.62 -24.20 19.75
CA LYS A 428 -5.52 -24.32 21.21
C LYS A 428 -6.72 -23.69 21.93
N LEU A 429 -7.08 -22.46 21.57
CA LEU A 429 -8.23 -21.76 22.15
C LEU A 429 -9.55 -22.48 21.84
N ARG A 430 -9.69 -23.06 20.64
CA ARG A 430 -10.85 -23.87 20.27
C ARG A 430 -11.00 -25.09 21.16
N LEU A 431 -9.90 -25.79 21.45
CA LEU A 431 -9.88 -26.93 22.38
C LEU A 431 -10.26 -26.52 23.81
N GLU A 432 -9.72 -25.40 24.31
CA GLU A 432 -10.06 -24.89 25.64
C GLU A 432 -11.54 -24.48 25.75
N SER A 433 -12.11 -23.89 24.69
CA SER A 433 -13.54 -23.56 24.62
C SER A 433 -14.42 -24.80 24.69
N LEU A 434 -14.04 -25.88 24.01
CA LEU A 434 -14.76 -27.17 24.06
C LEU A 434 -14.72 -27.78 25.47
N LYS A 435 -13.56 -27.79 26.13
CA LYS A 435 -13.43 -28.25 27.53
C LYS A 435 -14.31 -27.43 28.48
N THR A 436 -14.33 -26.11 28.31
CA THR A 436 -15.17 -25.23 29.13
C THR A 436 -16.66 -25.53 28.94
N ARG A 437 -17.08 -25.79 27.69
CA ARG A 437 -18.46 -26.17 27.37
C ARG A 437 -18.84 -27.51 28.02
N GLU A 438 -17.94 -28.47 28.02
CA GLU A 438 -18.15 -29.76 28.68
C GLU A 438 -18.35 -29.59 30.19
N ILE A 439 -17.47 -28.84 30.85
CA ILE A 439 -17.58 -28.51 32.29
C ILE A 439 -18.92 -27.82 32.59
N LEU A 440 -19.34 -26.87 31.74
CA LEU A 440 -20.62 -26.17 31.89
C LEU A 440 -21.79 -27.14 31.81
N ASN A 441 -21.80 -28.05 30.83
CA ASN A 441 -22.85 -29.05 30.67
C ASN A 441 -22.92 -29.99 31.89
N THR A 442 -21.78 -30.47 32.39
CA THR A 442 -21.75 -31.30 33.61
C THR A 442 -22.29 -30.53 34.82
N THR A 443 -21.97 -29.25 34.94
CA THR A 443 -22.45 -28.40 36.04
C THR A 443 -23.96 -28.20 35.97
N VAL A 444 -24.51 -27.97 34.79
CA VAL A 444 -25.97 -27.88 34.57
C VAL A 444 -26.66 -29.20 34.93
N SER A 445 -26.12 -30.34 34.51
CA SER A 445 -26.69 -31.65 34.90
C SER A 445 -26.68 -31.87 36.41
N ARG A 446 -25.61 -31.45 37.09
CA ARG A 446 -25.52 -31.52 38.57
C ARG A 446 -26.56 -30.61 39.24
N LEU A 447 -26.78 -29.41 38.71
CA LEU A 447 -27.79 -28.49 39.23
C LEU A 447 -29.21 -29.04 39.06
N ASN A 448 -29.53 -29.60 37.89
CA ASN A 448 -30.84 -30.22 37.67
C ASN A 448 -31.06 -31.41 38.61
N SER A 449 -30.05 -32.26 38.81
CA SER A 449 -30.16 -33.36 39.78
C SER A 449 -30.35 -32.86 41.23
N LEU A 450 -29.76 -31.71 41.57
CA LEU A 450 -29.95 -31.10 42.88
C LEU A 450 -31.38 -30.54 43.03
N GLU A 451 -31.92 -29.93 41.97
CA GLU A 451 -33.30 -29.45 41.89
C GLU A 451 -34.29 -30.61 42.09
N ASP A 452 -34.09 -31.74 41.41
CA ASP A 452 -34.92 -32.94 41.57
C ASP A 452 -34.88 -33.48 43.02
N LYS A 453 -33.69 -33.54 43.62
CA LYS A 453 -33.53 -33.95 45.03
C LYS A 453 -34.25 -32.99 45.98
N PHE A 454 -34.24 -31.70 45.69
CA PHE A 454 -34.90 -30.69 46.50
C PHE A 454 -36.44 -30.81 46.41
N GLU A 455 -37.00 -31.00 45.22
CA GLU A 455 -38.44 -31.23 45.06
C GLU A 455 -38.88 -32.55 45.71
N ALA A 456 -38.06 -33.61 45.64
CA ALA A 456 -38.31 -34.86 46.37
C ALA A 456 -38.32 -34.64 47.89
N PHE A 457 -37.36 -33.88 48.42
CA PHE A 457 -37.31 -33.51 49.83
C PHE A 457 -38.55 -32.72 50.28
N LYS A 458 -38.98 -31.74 49.47
CA LYS A 458 -40.20 -30.96 49.71
C LYS A 458 -41.46 -31.82 49.72
N SER A 459 -41.55 -32.78 48.81
CA SER A 459 -42.64 -33.77 48.79
C SER A 459 -42.66 -34.62 50.07
N ASN A 460 -41.49 -35.13 50.48
CA ASN A 460 -41.35 -35.88 51.73
C ASN A 460 -41.74 -35.06 52.96
N LEU A 461 -41.32 -33.79 53.05
CA LEU A 461 -41.74 -32.88 54.12
C LEU A 461 -43.25 -32.67 54.14
N THR A 462 -43.87 -32.51 52.97
CA THR A 462 -45.33 -32.37 52.85
C THR A 462 -46.03 -33.62 53.38
N LEU A 463 -45.51 -34.81 53.05
CA LEU A 463 -46.06 -36.09 53.50
C LEU A 463 -45.93 -36.25 55.03
N ILE A 464 -44.76 -35.92 55.60
CA ILE A 464 -44.54 -35.92 57.05
C ILE A 464 -45.50 -34.95 57.75
N MET A 465 -45.69 -33.75 57.20
CA MET A 465 -46.65 -32.77 57.75
C MET A 465 -48.08 -33.31 57.75
N VAL A 466 -48.52 -33.91 56.64
CA VAL A 466 -49.86 -34.54 56.55
C VAL A 466 -49.99 -35.69 57.55
N GLU A 467 -48.97 -36.53 57.68
CA GLU A 467 -48.97 -37.65 58.63
C GLU A 467 -49.05 -37.17 60.08
N LEU A 468 -48.27 -36.14 60.45
CA LEU A 468 -48.33 -35.53 61.79
C LEU A 468 -49.69 -34.90 62.06
N LEU A 469 -50.26 -34.18 61.09
CA LEU A 469 -51.58 -33.55 61.25
C LEU A 469 -52.72 -34.55 61.32
N ASN A 470 -52.55 -35.75 60.78
CA ASN A 470 -53.51 -36.84 60.87
C ASN A 470 -53.37 -37.68 62.14
N ARG A 471 -52.39 -37.41 63.02
CA ARG A 471 -52.30 -38.09 64.32
C ARG A 471 -53.45 -37.63 65.22
N PRO A 472 -54.25 -38.56 65.76
CA PRO A 472 -55.46 -38.22 66.51
C PRO A 472 -55.16 -37.36 67.74
N GLU A 473 -53.99 -37.53 68.37
CA GLU A 473 -53.57 -36.75 69.54
C GLU A 473 -53.35 -35.26 69.19
N ILE A 474 -52.80 -34.99 68.00
CA ILE A 474 -52.55 -33.62 67.52
C ILE A 474 -53.86 -32.98 67.06
N LEU A 475 -54.69 -33.73 66.34
CA LEU A 475 -56.04 -33.31 65.96
C LEU A 475 -56.89 -32.97 67.17
N GLU A 476 -56.88 -33.80 68.21
CA GLU A 476 -57.61 -33.58 69.46
C GLU A 476 -57.08 -32.37 70.24
N ALA A 477 -55.76 -32.16 70.26
CA ALA A 477 -55.17 -30.95 70.85
C ALA A 477 -55.56 -29.67 70.10
N LEU A 478 -55.52 -29.68 68.76
CA LEU A 478 -55.96 -28.56 67.92
C LEU A 478 -57.45 -28.27 68.08
N TYR A 479 -58.24 -29.33 68.16
CA TYR A 479 -59.67 -29.31 68.38
C TYR A 479 -60.03 -28.64 69.71
N ASN A 480 -59.40 -29.09 70.80
CA ASN A 480 -59.60 -28.53 72.13
C ASN A 480 -59.16 -27.06 72.20
N ASN A 481 -58.06 -26.70 71.54
CA ASN A 481 -57.60 -25.31 71.49
C ASN A 481 -58.59 -24.37 70.76
N LEU A 482 -59.17 -24.81 69.64
CA LEU A 482 -60.18 -24.02 68.92
C LEU A 482 -61.45 -23.81 69.74
N ILE A 483 -61.92 -24.85 70.43
CA ILE A 483 -63.07 -24.76 71.32
C ILE A 483 -62.78 -23.80 72.47
N GLU A 484 -61.63 -23.93 73.10
CA GLU A 484 -61.29 -23.15 74.29
C GLU A 484 -61.00 -21.68 73.97
N LYS A 485 -60.23 -21.41 72.91
CA LYS A 485 -59.80 -20.04 72.54
C LYS A 485 -60.91 -19.23 71.88
N TYR A 486 -61.74 -19.87 71.04
CA TYR A 486 -62.75 -19.17 70.24
C TYR A 486 -64.19 -19.45 70.69
N LYS A 487 -64.38 -20.27 71.73
CA LYS A 487 -65.70 -20.69 72.26
C LYS A 487 -66.61 -21.27 71.18
N ILE A 488 -66.02 -21.99 70.23
CA ILE A 488 -66.74 -22.59 69.11
C ILE A 488 -67.29 -23.94 69.57
N ASP A 489 -68.51 -24.29 69.14
CA ASP A 489 -69.10 -25.60 69.44
C ASP A 489 -68.28 -26.75 68.84
N LYS A 490 -68.24 -27.86 69.57
CA LYS A 490 -67.60 -29.13 69.21
C LYS A 490 -67.82 -29.47 67.73
N MET A 491 -69.07 -29.59 67.28
CA MET A 491 -69.37 -29.99 65.91
C MET A 491 -68.89 -28.97 64.86
N VAL A 492 -68.85 -27.68 65.21
CA VAL A 492 -68.35 -26.63 64.33
C VAL A 492 -66.82 -26.70 64.22
N ALA A 493 -66.11 -26.98 65.31
CA ALA A 493 -64.67 -27.24 65.28
C ALA A 493 -64.32 -28.49 64.44
N GLU A 494 -65.11 -29.57 64.52
CA GLU A 494 -64.86 -30.80 63.74
C GLU A 494 -65.03 -30.51 62.24
N ARG A 495 -66.05 -29.72 61.89
CA ARG A 495 -66.34 -29.35 60.50
C ARG A 495 -65.33 -28.36 59.93
N LEU A 496 -64.83 -27.43 60.74
CA LEU A 496 -63.75 -26.50 60.35
C LEU A 496 -62.42 -27.23 60.15
N LEU A 497 -62.08 -28.19 61.01
CA LEU A 497 -60.85 -28.98 60.90
C LEU A 497 -60.93 -30.06 59.81
N SER A 498 -62.13 -30.55 59.46
CA SER A 498 -62.32 -31.45 58.31
C SER A 498 -62.11 -30.76 56.95
N ASN A 499 -62.17 -29.42 56.91
CA ASN A 499 -61.88 -28.67 55.71
C ASN A 499 -60.39 -28.36 55.66
N TYR A 500 -59.66 -29.13 54.85
CA TYR A 500 -58.19 -29.04 54.73
C TYR A 500 -57.69 -27.60 54.48
N SER A 501 -58.41 -26.78 53.72
CA SER A 501 -57.97 -25.38 53.46
C SER A 501 -58.12 -24.49 54.70
N VAL A 502 -59.16 -24.71 55.51
CA VAL A 502 -59.42 -23.99 56.76
C VAL A 502 -58.44 -24.44 57.84
N LEU A 503 -58.17 -25.76 57.93
CA LEU A 503 -57.15 -26.33 58.80
C LEU A 503 -55.76 -25.74 58.50
N VAL A 504 -55.34 -25.73 57.24
CA VAL A 504 -54.05 -25.15 56.82
C VAL A 504 -54.00 -23.65 57.11
N MET A 505 -55.09 -22.91 56.90
CA MET A 505 -55.14 -21.48 57.20
C MET A 505 -55.09 -21.19 58.71
N LEU A 506 -55.78 -21.99 59.53
CA LEU A 506 -55.77 -21.90 60.99
C LEU A 506 -54.39 -22.23 61.55
N ILE A 507 -53.75 -23.32 61.08
CA ILE A 507 -52.37 -23.66 61.44
C ILE A 507 -51.45 -22.50 61.06
N ARG A 508 -51.56 -21.96 59.83
CA ARG A 508 -50.73 -20.85 59.37
C ARG A 508 -50.91 -19.59 60.22
N ASN A 509 -52.13 -19.28 60.63
CA ASN A 509 -52.44 -18.12 61.47
C ASN A 509 -51.97 -18.32 62.91
N VAL A 510 -52.19 -19.49 63.51
CA VAL A 510 -51.71 -19.84 64.86
C VAL A 510 -50.18 -19.82 64.89
N VAL A 511 -49.54 -20.40 63.88
CA VAL A 511 -48.08 -20.42 63.76
C VAL A 511 -47.51 -19.02 63.54
N ALA A 512 -48.14 -18.18 62.71
CA ALA A 512 -47.74 -16.80 62.54
C ALA A 512 -47.94 -15.97 63.82
N GLU A 513 -49.00 -16.21 64.59
CA GLU A 513 -49.27 -15.57 65.87
C GLU A 513 -48.23 -15.97 66.94
N GLU A 514 -47.86 -17.24 67.02
CA GLU A 514 -46.84 -17.72 67.96
C GLU A 514 -45.42 -17.31 67.56
N LEU A 515 -45.10 -17.26 66.26
CA LEU A 515 -43.86 -16.64 65.77
C LEU A 515 -43.79 -15.15 66.12
N ALA A 516 -44.90 -14.42 65.97
CA ALA A 516 -44.95 -13.02 66.32
C ALA A 516 -44.77 -12.79 67.84
N LYS A 517 -45.26 -13.70 68.69
CA LYS A 517 -44.99 -13.70 70.13
C LYS A 517 -43.52 -14.02 70.45
N ALA A 518 -42.92 -14.98 69.74
CA ALA A 518 -41.51 -15.34 69.91
C ALA A 518 -40.54 -14.24 69.39
N ALA A 519 -40.94 -13.48 68.37
CA ALA A 519 -40.15 -12.38 67.81
C ALA A 519 -40.33 -11.02 68.52
N ALA A 520 -41.18 -10.94 69.55
CA ALA A 520 -41.37 -9.72 70.32
C ALA A 520 -40.08 -9.34 71.10
N PRO A 521 -39.58 -8.08 71.00
CA PRO A 521 -38.32 -7.67 71.59
C PRO A 521 -38.47 -7.50 73.11
N GLY A 522 -38.36 -8.61 73.84
CA GLY A 522 -38.40 -8.62 75.30
C GLY A 522 -37.82 -9.88 75.97
N GLY A 523 -37.60 -10.97 75.22
CA GLY A 523 -37.04 -12.22 75.74
C GLY A 523 -35.53 -12.35 75.57
N TYR A 524 -34.72 -11.45 76.12
CA TYR A 524 -33.33 -11.78 76.40
C TYR A 524 -33.29 -12.76 77.58
N VAL A 525 -33.20 -14.05 77.29
CA VAL A 525 -32.68 -15.02 78.26
C VAL A 525 -31.16 -15.00 78.12
N LYS A 526 -30.46 -14.54 79.17
CA LYS A 526 -29.02 -14.75 79.36
C LYS A 526 -28.74 -16.25 79.26
N LEU A 527 -28.02 -16.67 78.23
CA LEU A 527 -27.29 -17.94 78.23
C LEU A 527 -25.82 -17.60 78.45
N GLY A 528 -25.36 -17.82 79.68
CA GLY A 528 -23.97 -18.14 79.95
C GLY A 528 -23.73 -19.62 79.67
#